data_AF-A0A7Y7NVR4-F1
#
_entry.id   AF-A0A7Y7NVR4-F1
#
_cell.length_a   1.000
_cell.length_b   1.000
_cell.length_c   1.000
_cell.angle_alpha   90.00
_cell.angle_beta   90.00
_cell.angle_gamma   90.00
#
_symmetry.space_group_name_H-M   'P 1'
#
loop_
_entity.id
_entity.type
_entity.pdbx_description
1 polymer ?
#
loop_
_entity_poly.entity_id
_entity_poly.type
_entity_poly.pdbx_seq_one_letter_code
_entity_poly.pdbx_strand_id
1 'polypeptide(L)'
;MLFDYKYFIEELRNNPDKQNIIEEWEKHSKAQIIFEEPFFEYLKNFEPIPFKVPTELKKDFDWNLLLQILGATFSSDIAFVFPDLDENTEITEEMLIPELSITVNSEKQKVTKLVSELWSFQIMRLMEIFCVELIEIQTLVQTKDPEAEFIEEERKMKIKKYKYLVNEAQNYIKRNKCFISTF
;
A
#
# COMPACT_ATOMS: atom_id res chain seq x y z
N MET A 1 -0.95 -12.53 12.18
CA MET A 1 -1.03 -11.85 10.87
C MET A 1 -0.89 -12.92 9.80
N LEU A 2 -1.67 -12.83 8.73
CA LEU A 2 -1.74 -13.84 7.66
C LEU A 2 -0.57 -13.74 6.68
N PHE A 3 0.00 -12.56 6.48
CA PHE A 3 1.18 -12.39 5.65
C PHE A 3 2.45 -12.77 6.42
N ASP A 4 3.04 -13.92 6.07
CA ASP A 4 4.34 -14.37 6.57
C ASP A 4 5.41 -14.06 5.52
N TYR A 5 6.25 -13.07 5.81
CA TYR A 5 7.29 -12.61 4.90
C TYR A 5 8.32 -13.71 4.59
N LYS A 6 8.68 -14.52 5.59
CA LYS A 6 9.70 -15.56 5.43
C LYS A 6 9.18 -16.67 4.52
N TYR A 7 7.94 -17.09 4.74
CA TYR A 7 7.27 -18.06 3.88
C TYR A 7 7.13 -17.52 2.45
N PHE A 8 6.74 -16.25 2.30
CA PHE A 8 6.65 -15.58 0.99
C PHE A 8 7.98 -15.62 0.22
N ILE A 9 9.10 -15.27 0.86
CA ILE A 9 10.43 -15.35 0.22
C ILE A 9 10.79 -16.79 -0.16
N GLU A 10 10.46 -17.78 0.69
CA GLU A 10 10.68 -19.19 0.37
C GLU A 10 9.85 -19.65 -0.84
N GLU A 11 8.60 -19.20 -0.97
CA GLU A 11 7.80 -19.47 -2.18
C GLU A 11 8.41 -18.84 -3.44
N LEU A 12 8.97 -17.63 -3.34
CA LEU A 12 9.66 -17.00 -4.47
C LEU A 12 10.89 -17.78 -4.91
N ARG A 13 11.68 -18.34 -3.98
CA ARG A 13 12.82 -19.21 -4.30
C ARG A 13 12.40 -20.47 -5.06
N ASN A 14 11.22 -20.99 -4.75
CA ASN A 14 10.67 -22.19 -5.37
C ASN A 14 9.88 -21.90 -6.66
N ASN A 15 9.75 -20.64 -7.06
CA ASN A 15 9.04 -20.22 -8.26
C ASN A 15 10.02 -20.03 -9.43
N PRO A 16 9.99 -20.88 -10.48
CA PRO A 16 10.90 -20.80 -11.62
C PRO A 16 10.85 -19.44 -12.35
N ASP A 17 9.69 -18.80 -12.39
CA ASP A 17 9.51 -17.52 -13.09
C ASP A 17 10.12 -16.33 -12.31
N LYS A 18 10.37 -16.51 -11.01
CA LYS A 18 10.90 -15.47 -10.11
C LYS A 18 12.32 -15.77 -9.62
N GLN A 19 12.89 -16.91 -10.00
CA GLN A 19 14.19 -17.36 -9.53
C GLN A 19 15.32 -16.35 -9.81
N ASN A 20 15.39 -15.79 -11.02
CA ASN A 20 16.44 -14.82 -11.36
C ASN A 20 16.34 -13.54 -10.52
N ILE A 21 15.12 -13.07 -10.25
CA ILE A 21 14.86 -11.86 -9.48
C ILE A 21 15.28 -12.07 -8.02
N ILE A 22 14.87 -13.21 -7.43
CA ILE A 22 15.19 -13.48 -6.02
C ILE A 22 16.68 -13.77 -5.81
N GLU A 23 17.33 -14.48 -6.73
CA GLU A 23 18.78 -14.73 -6.66
C GLU A 23 19.59 -13.43 -6.75
N GLU A 24 19.17 -12.47 -7.57
CA GLU A 24 19.80 -11.15 -7.60
C GLU A 24 19.52 -10.36 -6.32
N TRP A 25 18.27 -10.36 -5.86
CA TRP A 25 17.86 -9.66 -4.65
C TRP A 25 18.64 -10.09 -3.41
N GLU A 26 18.84 -11.40 -3.24
CA GLU A 26 19.53 -11.97 -2.08
C GLU A 26 21.03 -11.62 -2.02
N LYS A 27 21.61 -11.08 -3.10
CA LYS A 27 22.96 -10.49 -3.05
C LYS A 27 22.99 -9.19 -2.25
N HIS A 28 21.85 -8.51 -2.16
CA HIS A 28 21.71 -7.18 -1.57
C HIS A 28 20.87 -7.16 -0.30
N SER A 29 19.95 -8.11 -0.13
CA SER A 29 19.14 -8.24 1.08
C SER A 29 19.41 -9.57 1.80
N LYS A 30 19.45 -9.51 3.14
CA LYS A 30 19.50 -10.68 4.04
C LYS A 30 18.38 -10.64 5.07
N ALA A 31 17.42 -9.74 4.88
CA ALA A 31 16.34 -9.51 5.82
C ALA A 31 15.52 -10.77 6.03
N GLN A 32 15.09 -10.98 7.27
CA GLN A 32 14.22 -12.10 7.64
C GLN A 32 12.77 -11.65 7.82
N ILE A 33 12.57 -10.35 7.93
CA ILE A 33 11.28 -9.69 8.08
C ILE A 33 11.24 -8.46 7.18
N ILE A 34 10.05 -8.07 6.73
CA ILE A 34 9.88 -6.97 5.79
C ILE A 34 10.44 -5.62 6.28
N PHE A 35 10.48 -5.39 7.59
CA PHE A 35 10.98 -4.16 8.19
C PHE A 35 12.50 -4.00 8.09
N GLU A 36 13.23 -5.07 7.77
CA GLU A 36 14.67 -5.06 7.56
C GLU A 36 15.05 -4.90 6.08
N GLU A 37 14.07 -4.94 5.18
CA GLU A 37 14.33 -4.92 3.75
C GLU A 37 14.89 -3.56 3.28
N PRO A 38 15.83 -3.52 2.33
CA PRO A 38 16.39 -2.27 1.84
C PRO A 38 15.34 -1.27 1.30
N PHE A 39 14.25 -1.76 0.71
CA PHE A 39 13.15 -0.90 0.26
C PHE A 39 12.31 -0.33 1.41
N PHE A 40 12.47 -0.81 2.65
CA PHE A 40 11.67 -0.37 3.78
C PHE A 40 11.92 1.11 4.13
N GLU A 41 13.14 1.63 3.90
CA GLU A 41 13.41 3.07 4.05
C GLU A 41 12.55 3.93 3.11
N TYR A 42 12.25 3.43 1.91
CA TYR A 42 11.32 4.09 1.00
C TYR A 42 9.88 4.05 1.54
N LEU A 43 9.44 2.90 2.07
CA LEU A 43 8.09 2.72 2.64
C LEU A 43 7.79 3.67 3.81
N LYS A 44 8.80 4.08 4.58
CA LYS A 44 8.64 5.06 5.67
C LYS A 44 8.11 6.43 5.22
N ASN A 45 8.20 6.75 3.93
CA ASN A 45 7.65 8.00 3.38
C ASN A 45 6.12 8.00 3.26
N PHE A 46 5.49 6.83 3.42
CA PHE A 46 4.05 6.64 3.31
C PHE A 46 3.45 6.52 4.71
N GLU A 47 3.30 7.65 5.40
CA GLU A 47 2.74 7.67 6.76
C GLU A 47 1.32 7.08 6.77
N PRO A 48 1.06 6.02 7.56
CA PRO A 48 -0.26 5.41 7.60
C PRO A 48 -1.31 6.34 8.21
N ILE A 49 -2.51 6.34 7.63
CA ILE A 49 -3.70 6.94 8.24
C ILE A 49 -4.79 5.88 8.40
N PRO A 50 -5.75 6.04 9.34
CA PRO A 50 -6.88 5.13 9.44
C PRO A 50 -7.71 5.13 8.15
N PHE A 51 -8.10 3.93 7.72
CA PHE A 51 -9.03 3.72 6.61
C PHE A 51 -9.92 2.50 6.92
N LYS A 52 -11.04 2.39 6.21
CA LYS A 52 -11.97 1.28 6.37
C LYS A 52 -11.38 -0.01 5.81
N VAL A 53 -11.50 -1.06 6.61
CA VAL A 53 -11.01 -2.42 6.31
C VAL A 53 -12.15 -3.42 6.53
N PRO A 54 -12.09 -4.61 5.89
CA PRO A 54 -13.08 -5.65 6.12
C PRO A 54 -13.16 -6.00 7.61
N THR A 55 -14.37 -5.98 8.19
CA THR A 55 -14.56 -6.07 9.65
C THR A 55 -14.05 -7.39 10.20
N GLU A 56 -14.25 -8.46 9.44
CA GLU A 56 -13.83 -9.82 9.76
C GLU A 56 -12.31 -9.97 9.79
N LEU A 57 -11.58 -9.12 9.05
CA LEU A 57 -10.14 -9.23 8.84
C LEU A 57 -9.33 -8.23 9.66
N LYS A 58 -9.96 -7.42 10.53
CA LYS A 58 -9.31 -6.33 11.28
C LYS A 58 -8.01 -6.73 11.98
N LYS A 59 -7.88 -7.98 12.44
CA LYS A 59 -6.71 -8.50 13.16
C LYS A 59 -5.79 -9.40 12.32
N ASP A 60 -6.17 -9.65 11.07
CA ASP A 60 -5.51 -10.63 10.22
C ASP A 60 -4.34 -10.03 9.45
N PHE A 61 -4.36 -8.72 9.19
CA PHE A 61 -3.32 -8.03 8.42
C PHE A 61 -2.73 -6.86 9.19
N ASP A 62 -1.49 -6.52 8.85
CA ASP A 62 -0.92 -5.22 9.16
C ASP A 62 -1.43 -4.21 8.13
N TRP A 63 -2.52 -3.53 8.46
CA TRP A 63 -3.16 -2.55 7.57
C TRP A 63 -2.29 -1.32 7.30
N ASN A 64 -1.40 -0.97 8.24
CA ASN A 64 -0.46 0.13 8.06
C ASN A 64 0.58 -0.24 7.01
N LEU A 65 1.15 -1.44 7.13
CA LEU A 65 2.07 -1.97 6.14
C LEU A 65 1.41 -2.14 4.78
N LEU A 66 0.16 -2.61 4.73
CA LEU A 66 -0.59 -2.70 3.47
C LEU A 66 -0.70 -1.33 2.80
N LEU A 67 -1.13 -0.30 3.53
CA LEU A 67 -1.25 1.07 2.98
C LEU A 67 0.10 1.61 2.49
N GLN A 68 1.17 1.36 3.25
CA GLN A 68 2.53 1.73 2.85
C GLN A 68 2.93 1.09 1.52
N ILE A 69 2.73 -0.23 1.40
CA ILE A 69 3.02 -0.98 0.18
C ILE A 69 2.20 -0.43 -0.99
N LEU A 70 0.88 -0.27 -0.82
CA LEU A 70 -0.02 0.22 -1.87
C LEU A 70 0.30 1.63 -2.35
N GLY A 71 0.73 2.51 -1.43
CA GLY A 71 1.15 3.87 -1.78
C GLY A 71 2.47 3.89 -2.56
N ALA A 72 3.36 2.94 -2.27
CA ALA A 72 4.73 2.89 -2.79
C ALA A 72 4.86 2.22 -4.17
N THR A 73 3.97 1.29 -4.52
CA THR A 73 4.04 0.52 -5.77
C THR A 73 3.64 1.31 -7.01
N PHE A 74 4.34 1.11 -8.13
CA PHE A 74 4.15 1.88 -9.35
C PHE A 74 2.96 1.37 -10.17
N SER A 75 2.66 0.07 -10.06
CA SER A 75 1.56 -0.60 -10.77
C SER A 75 0.16 -0.28 -10.22
N SER A 76 0.07 0.47 -9.10
CA SER A 76 -1.20 0.84 -8.49
C SER A 76 -1.29 2.32 -8.13
N ASP A 77 -2.50 2.85 -8.19
CA ASP A 77 -2.87 4.13 -7.60
C ASP A 77 -3.83 3.91 -6.43
N ILE A 78 -3.75 4.78 -5.43
CA ILE A 78 -4.70 4.80 -4.33
C ILE A 78 -5.45 6.13 -4.27
N ALA A 79 -6.65 6.12 -3.72
CA ALA A 79 -7.37 7.32 -3.32
C ALA A 79 -8.22 7.05 -2.07
N PHE A 80 -8.28 8.03 -1.17
CA PHE A 80 -9.21 8.02 -0.04
C PHE A 80 -10.56 8.53 -0.50
N VAL A 81 -11.61 7.73 -0.27
CA VAL A 81 -12.98 8.05 -0.66
C VAL A 81 -13.78 8.33 0.61
N PHE A 82 -14.40 9.51 0.65
CA PHE A 82 -15.16 9.99 1.80
C PHE A 82 -16.65 9.91 1.52
N PRO A 83 -17.49 9.69 2.55
CA PRO A 83 -18.93 9.82 2.36
C PRO A 83 -19.31 11.26 2.02
N ASP A 84 -20.31 11.41 1.17
CA ASP A 84 -21.00 12.70 1.00
C ASP A 84 -21.87 12.93 2.24
N LEU A 85 -21.43 13.83 3.11
CA LEU A 85 -22.15 14.24 4.30
C LEU A 85 -22.91 15.53 3.98
N ASP A 86 -24.24 15.49 4.08
CA ASP A 86 -25.07 16.69 3.97
C ASP A 86 -25.27 17.38 5.34
N GLU A 87 -25.82 18.59 5.34
CA GLU A 87 -26.02 19.40 6.54
C GLU A 87 -26.97 18.76 7.58
N ASN A 88 -27.76 17.75 7.17
CA ASN A 88 -28.72 17.06 8.02
C ASN A 88 -28.22 15.69 8.50
N THR A 89 -27.05 15.25 8.03
CA THR A 89 -26.48 13.97 8.40
C THR A 89 -25.88 14.07 9.80
N GLU A 90 -26.34 13.22 10.71
CA GLU A 90 -25.71 13.08 12.02
C GLU A 90 -24.35 12.41 11.86
N ILE A 91 -23.28 13.20 12.02
CA ILE A 91 -21.91 12.75 11.78
C ILE A 91 -21.40 11.98 13.00
N THR A 92 -20.97 10.75 12.76
CA THR A 92 -20.27 9.91 13.73
C THR A 92 -18.77 9.86 13.42
N GLU A 93 -17.94 9.52 14.41
CA GLU A 93 -16.49 9.36 14.20
C GLU A 93 -16.15 8.29 13.17
N GLU A 94 -16.93 7.20 13.09
CA GLU A 94 -16.73 6.12 12.12
C GLU A 94 -16.97 6.57 10.67
N MET A 95 -17.89 7.51 10.46
CA MET A 95 -18.14 8.11 9.14
C MET A 95 -16.98 8.98 8.65
N LEU A 96 -16.12 9.46 9.54
CA LEU A 96 -14.94 10.23 9.18
C LEU A 96 -13.77 9.36 8.70
N ILE A 97 -13.84 8.04 8.92
CA ILE A 97 -12.82 7.11 8.44
C ILE A 97 -13.05 6.88 6.93
N PRO A 98 -12.09 7.24 6.06
CA PRO A 98 -12.26 7.06 4.61
C PRO A 98 -12.27 5.59 4.20
N GLU A 99 -12.95 5.31 3.10
CA GLU A 99 -12.67 4.12 2.31
C GLU A 99 -11.33 4.28 1.60
N LEU A 100 -10.58 3.19 1.44
CA LEU A 100 -9.39 3.16 0.59
C LEU A 100 -9.73 2.50 -0.73
N SER A 101 -9.65 3.25 -1.82
CA SER A 101 -9.75 2.71 -3.17
C SER A 101 -8.35 2.40 -3.71
N ILE A 102 -8.20 1.23 -4.34
CA ILE A 102 -7.01 0.85 -5.09
C ILE A 102 -7.42 0.70 -6.55
N THR A 103 -6.64 1.31 -7.42
CA THR A 103 -6.72 1.16 -8.86
C THR A 103 -5.47 0.46 -9.35
N VAL A 104 -5.62 -0.73 -9.93
CA VAL A 104 -4.54 -1.44 -10.59
C VAL A 104 -4.64 -1.19 -12.09
N ASN A 105 -3.54 -0.70 -12.68
CA ASN A 105 -3.46 -0.41 -14.10
C ASN A 105 -2.73 -1.56 -14.81
N SER A 106 -3.37 -2.17 -15.80
CA SER A 106 -2.72 -3.07 -16.76
C SER A 106 -2.90 -2.52 -18.17
N GLU A 107 -2.09 -2.98 -19.12
CA GLU A 107 -2.16 -2.53 -20.53
C GLU A 107 -3.56 -2.69 -21.16
N LYS A 108 -4.37 -3.62 -20.65
CA LYS A 108 -5.68 -3.97 -21.23
C LYS A 108 -6.86 -3.51 -20.39
N GLN A 109 -6.68 -3.33 -19.08
CA GLN A 109 -7.77 -3.08 -18.15
C GLN A 109 -7.30 -2.24 -16.97
N LYS A 110 -8.20 -1.36 -16.53
CA LYS A 110 -8.10 -0.61 -15.29
C LYS A 110 -9.15 -1.14 -14.33
N VAL A 111 -8.72 -1.65 -13.17
CA VAL A 111 -9.62 -2.21 -12.16
C VAL A 111 -9.50 -1.39 -10.89
N THR A 112 -10.62 -0.85 -10.43
CA THR A 112 -10.72 -0.11 -9.17
C THR A 112 -11.59 -0.88 -8.18
N LYS A 113 -11.13 -1.03 -6.94
CA LYS A 113 -11.86 -1.69 -5.84
C LYS A 113 -11.64 -0.96 -4.52
N LEU A 114 -12.61 -1.08 -3.61
CA LEU A 114 -12.44 -0.65 -2.23
C LEU A 114 -11.78 -1.77 -1.41
N VAL A 115 -10.82 -1.42 -0.56
CA VAL A 115 -10.11 -2.39 0.29
C VAL A 115 -11.05 -3.07 1.28
N SER A 116 -12.06 -2.35 1.77
CA SER A 116 -13.11 -2.87 2.66
C SER A 116 -13.97 -3.98 2.02
N GLU A 117 -13.97 -4.09 0.69
CA GLU A 117 -14.73 -5.11 -0.05
C GLU A 117 -13.88 -6.34 -0.42
N LEU A 118 -12.58 -6.30 -0.16
CA LEU A 118 -11.67 -7.36 -0.55
C LEU A 118 -11.68 -8.51 0.46
N TRP A 119 -11.61 -9.73 -0.07
CA TRP A 119 -11.51 -10.94 0.74
C TRP A 119 -10.05 -11.19 1.15
N SER A 120 -9.84 -12.00 2.18
CA SER A 120 -8.50 -12.26 2.74
C SER A 120 -7.48 -12.71 1.69
N PHE A 121 -7.87 -13.63 0.79
CA PHE A 121 -6.99 -14.09 -0.29
C PHE A 121 -6.65 -12.99 -1.30
N GLN A 122 -7.55 -12.01 -1.52
CA GLN A 122 -7.28 -10.87 -2.39
C GLN A 122 -6.29 -9.91 -1.73
N ILE A 123 -6.44 -9.63 -0.44
CA ILE A 123 -5.49 -8.82 0.33
C ILE A 123 -4.10 -9.47 0.36
N MET A 124 -4.05 -10.77 0.69
CA MET A 124 -2.80 -11.53 0.70
C MET A 124 -2.12 -11.50 -0.66
N ARG A 125 -2.88 -11.72 -1.74
CA ARG A 125 -2.34 -11.67 -3.10
C ARG A 125 -1.83 -10.28 -3.50
N LEU A 126 -2.50 -9.21 -3.08
CA LEU A 126 -2.02 -7.84 -3.31
C LEU A 126 -0.69 -7.60 -2.59
N MET A 127 -0.57 -7.99 -1.32
CA MET A 127 0.68 -7.88 -0.57
C MET A 127 1.83 -8.60 -1.29
N GLU A 128 1.62 -9.84 -1.71
CA GLU A 128 2.64 -10.62 -2.44
C GLU A 128 3.08 -9.94 -3.74
N ILE A 129 2.12 -9.56 -4.60
CA ILE A 129 2.42 -8.94 -5.91
C ILE A 129 3.22 -7.66 -5.72
N PHE A 130 2.77 -6.81 -4.80
CA PHE A 130 3.38 -5.51 -4.58
C PHE A 130 4.71 -5.60 -3.82
N CYS A 131 4.88 -6.58 -2.94
CA CYS A 131 6.20 -6.89 -2.37
C CYS A 131 7.18 -7.35 -3.45
N VAL A 132 6.76 -8.18 -4.41
CA VAL A 132 7.61 -8.57 -5.54
C VAL A 132 8.02 -7.34 -6.36
N GLU A 133 7.08 -6.45 -6.66
CA GLU A 133 7.38 -5.22 -7.40
C GLU A 133 8.41 -4.33 -6.66
N LEU A 134 8.27 -4.18 -5.32
CA LEU A 134 9.24 -3.42 -4.52
C LEU A 134 10.63 -4.07 -4.52
N ILE A 135 10.70 -5.40 -4.48
CA ILE A 135 11.96 -6.15 -4.61
C ILE A 135 12.59 -5.92 -5.99
N GLU A 136 11.80 -6.02 -7.06
CA GLU A 136 12.26 -5.81 -8.44
C GLU A 136 12.82 -4.40 -8.62
N ILE A 137 12.04 -3.37 -8.23
CA ILE A 137 12.44 -1.97 -8.32
C ILE A 137 13.71 -1.70 -7.50
N GLN A 138 13.77 -2.19 -6.26
CA GLN A 138 14.92 -1.94 -5.39
C GLN A 138 16.18 -2.67 -5.88
N THR A 139 16.05 -3.85 -6.47
CA THR A 139 17.15 -4.54 -7.13
C THR A 139 17.73 -3.68 -8.25
N LEU A 140 16.90 -3.14 -9.14
CA LEU A 140 17.35 -2.27 -10.25
C LEU A 140 18.11 -1.03 -9.76
N VAL A 141 17.64 -0.41 -8.68
CA VAL A 141 18.34 0.74 -8.06
C VAL A 141 19.71 0.32 -7.51
N GLN A 142 19.80 -0.83 -6.86
CA GLN A 142 21.05 -1.31 -6.24
C GLN A 142 22.09 -1.78 -7.26
N THR A 143 21.65 -2.36 -8.37
CA THR A 143 22.53 -2.77 -9.48
C THR A 143 22.95 -1.61 -10.37
N LYS A 144 22.44 -0.40 -10.12
CA LYS A 144 22.65 0.81 -10.95
C LYS A 144 22.21 0.57 -12.39
N ASP A 145 21.06 -0.07 -12.54
CA ASP A 145 20.41 -0.24 -13.83
C ASP A 145 20.22 1.14 -14.52
N PRO A 146 20.30 1.23 -15.87
CA PRO A 146 20.03 2.47 -16.58
C PRO A 146 18.69 3.14 -16.23
N GLU A 147 17.70 2.38 -15.76
CA GLU A 147 16.39 2.90 -15.34
C GLU A 147 16.38 3.46 -13.90
N ALA A 148 17.46 3.33 -13.13
CA ALA A 148 17.50 3.72 -11.72
C ALA A 148 17.18 5.21 -11.50
N GLU A 149 17.61 6.10 -12.40
CA GLU A 149 17.29 7.53 -12.32
C GLU A 149 15.78 7.77 -12.51
N PHE A 150 15.16 7.09 -13.48
CA PHE A 150 13.73 7.17 -13.71
C PHE A 150 12.94 6.62 -12.51
N ILE A 151 13.37 5.50 -11.94
CA ILE A 151 12.79 4.91 -10.74
C ILE A 151 12.80 5.90 -9.58
N GLU A 152 13.92 6.59 -9.33
CA GLU A 152 14.01 7.55 -8.24
C GLU A 152 13.13 8.79 -8.45
N GLU A 153 12.95 9.25 -9.70
CA GLU A 153 11.98 10.30 -10.01
C GLU A 153 10.53 9.84 -9.79
N GLU A 154 10.19 8.62 -10.21
CA GLU A 154 8.86 8.05 -9.98
C GLU A 154 8.61 7.89 -8.46
N ARG A 155 9.60 7.44 -7.68
CA ARG A 155 9.52 7.38 -6.21
C ARG A 155 9.16 8.73 -5.60
N LYS A 156 9.82 9.81 -6.04
CA LYS A 156 9.54 11.18 -5.58
C LYS A 156 8.12 11.60 -5.93
N MET A 157 7.66 11.28 -7.13
CA MET A 157 6.29 11.57 -7.58
C MET A 157 5.24 10.82 -6.75
N LYS A 158 5.46 9.54 -6.47
CA LYS A 158 4.58 8.73 -5.61
C LYS A 158 4.50 9.28 -4.19
N ILE A 159 5.64 9.64 -3.59
CA ILE A 159 5.67 10.28 -2.26
C ILE A 159 4.89 11.60 -2.27
N LYS A 160 5.11 12.45 -3.29
CA LYS A 160 4.43 13.74 -3.40
C LYS A 160 2.91 13.57 -3.53
N LYS A 161 2.47 12.64 -4.38
CA LYS A 161 1.05 12.30 -4.57
C LYS A 161 0.44 11.78 -3.27
N TYR A 162 1.10 10.86 -2.59
CA TYR A 162 0.62 10.30 -1.32
C TYR A 162 0.45 11.38 -0.24
N LYS A 163 1.46 12.26 -0.08
CA LYS A 163 1.37 13.38 0.88
C LYS A 163 0.20 14.31 0.59
N TYR A 164 -0.10 14.56 -0.68
CA TYR A 164 -1.27 15.34 -1.09
C TYR A 164 -2.57 14.64 -0.65
N LEU A 165 -2.72 13.34 -0.94
CA LEU A 165 -3.90 12.56 -0.58
C LEU A 165 -4.12 12.50 0.95
N VAL A 166 -3.05 12.31 1.73
CA VAL A 166 -3.12 12.31 3.20
C VAL A 166 -3.54 13.67 3.72
N ASN A 167 -3.01 14.76 3.18
CA ASN A 167 -3.40 16.11 3.58
C ASN A 167 -4.88 16.38 3.25
N GLU A 168 -5.37 15.98 2.08
CA GLU A 168 -6.80 16.06 1.75
C GLU A 168 -7.65 15.29 2.75
N ALA A 169 -7.25 14.07 3.10
CA ALA A 169 -7.95 13.24 4.08
C ALA A 169 -8.01 13.89 5.46
N GLN A 170 -6.88 14.39 5.95
CA GLN A 170 -6.80 15.08 7.23
C GLN A 170 -7.65 16.36 7.25
N ASN A 171 -7.66 17.12 6.15
CA ASN A 171 -8.48 18.32 6.03
C ASN A 171 -9.97 17.99 6.02
N TYR A 172 -10.39 16.94 5.33
CA TYR A 172 -11.77 16.45 5.37
C TYR A 172 -12.18 16.09 6.81
N ILE A 173 -11.38 15.27 7.50
CA ILE A 173 -11.65 14.86 8.88
C ILE A 173 -11.74 16.08 9.78
N LYS A 174 -10.77 17.00 9.71
CA LYS A 174 -10.75 18.21 10.53
C LYS A 174 -11.98 19.10 10.31
N ARG A 175 -12.40 19.29 9.04
CA ARG A 175 -13.58 20.09 8.70
C ARG A 175 -14.85 19.49 9.31
N ASN A 176 -15.01 18.18 9.23
CA ASN A 176 -16.24 17.51 9.65
C ASN A 176 -16.26 17.15 11.15
N LYS A 177 -15.10 17.12 11.82
CA LYS A 177 -14.99 16.86 13.26
C LYS A 177 -15.77 17.86 14.13
N CYS A 178 -15.90 19.11 13.68
CA CYS A 178 -16.67 20.14 14.39
C CYS A 178 -18.18 19.89 14.41
N PHE A 179 -18.66 18.94 13.59
CA PHE A 179 -20.08 18.64 13.43
C PHE A 179 -20.45 17.27 14.04
N ILE A 180 -19.52 16.62 14.75
CA ILE A 180 -19.80 15.37 15.46
C ILE A 180 -20.78 15.67 16.60
N SER A 181 -21.91 14.95 16.60
CA SER A 181 -22.83 14.98 17.72
C SER A 181 -22.21 14.27 18.93
N THR A 182 -22.05 14.98 20.04
CA THR A 182 -21.76 14.38 21.35
C THR A 182 -23.08 14.06 22.02
N PHE A 183 -23.48 12.80 21.98
CA PHE A 183 -24.55 12.24 22.82
C PHE A 183 -23.96 11.33 23.89
#